data_AF-K2F5W4-F1
#
_entry.id   AF-K2F5W4-F1
#
_cell.length_a   1.000
_cell.length_b   1.000
_cell.length_c   1.000
_cell.angle_alpha   90.00
_cell.angle_beta   90.00
_cell.angle_gamma   90.00
#
_symmetry.space_group_name_H-M   'P 1'
#
loop_
_entity.id
_entity.type
_entity.pdbx_description
1 polymer ?
#
loop_
_entity_poly.entity_id
_entity_poly.type
_entity_poly.pdbx_seq_one_letter_code
_entity_poly.pdbx_strand_id
1 'polypeptide(L)'
;MAVLAFRPVYAADLGARKILTNPAVADSDLESAVRDAITFGTSAELQLTLGTETVDGVPFRTLLVRYPLTLMIPNIAQDGIMLTVDRRVPLL
;
A
#
# COMPACT_ATOMS: atom_id res chain seq x y z
N MET A 1 10.84 8.30 -20.59
CA MET A 1 11.08 6.92 -20.11
C MET A 1 10.22 6.70 -18.88
N ALA A 2 9.14 5.92 -19.00
CA ALA A 2 8.12 5.74 -17.97
C ALA A 2 8.56 4.71 -16.92
N VAL A 3 9.03 5.18 -15.76
CA VAL A 3 9.11 4.36 -14.53
C VAL A 3 7.85 4.67 -13.74
N LEU A 4 6.75 3.98 -14.04
CA LEU A 4 5.41 4.32 -13.50
C LEU A 4 4.74 3.22 -12.66
N ALA A 5 5.30 2.01 -12.52
CA ALA A 5 4.54 0.88 -11.98
C ALA A 5 4.95 0.35 -10.57
N PHE A 6 6.10 0.71 -10.00
CA PHE A 6 6.65 0.00 -8.83
C PHE A 6 6.40 0.63 -7.44
N ARG A 7 5.65 1.73 -7.36
CA ARG A 7 5.59 2.56 -6.14
C ARG A 7 4.65 2.08 -5.03
N PRO A 8 3.43 1.58 -5.34
CA PRO A 8 2.54 1.04 -4.31
C PRO A 8 3.14 -0.19 -3.62
N VAL A 9 3.88 -1.00 -4.38
CA VAL A 9 4.60 -2.18 -3.85
C VAL A 9 5.68 -1.76 -2.87
N TYR A 10 6.51 -0.78 -3.23
CA TYR A 10 7.54 -0.27 -2.34
C TYR A 10 6.97 0.30 -1.03
N ALA A 11 5.92 1.12 -1.12
CA ALA A 11 5.29 1.71 0.06
C ALA A 11 4.64 0.64 0.96
N ALA A 12 3.97 -0.36 0.35
CA ALA A 12 3.41 -1.49 1.09
C ALA A 12 4.49 -2.34 1.77
N ASP A 13 5.64 -2.57 1.12
CA ASP A 13 6.77 -3.31 1.68
C ASP A 13 7.43 -2.56 2.84
N LEU A 14 7.53 -1.24 2.73
CA LEU A 14 8.00 -0.40 3.83
C LEU A 14 7.06 -0.49 5.03
N GLY A 15 5.75 -0.39 4.80
CA GLY A 15 4.74 -0.58 5.84
C GLY A 15 4.82 -1.97 6.48
N ALA A 16 4.96 -3.02 5.68
CA ALA A 16 5.11 -4.38 6.17
C ALA A 16 6.36 -4.56 7.05
N ARG A 17 7.51 -3.99 6.66
CA ARG A 17 8.72 -4.01 7.50
C ARG A 17 8.56 -3.24 8.80
N LYS A 18 7.80 -2.15 8.79
CA LYS A 18 7.51 -1.36 9.99
C LYS A 18 6.68 -2.17 10.98
N ILE A 19 5.66 -2.90 10.51
CA ILE A 19 4.89 -3.86 11.32
C ILE A 19 5.80 -4.97 11.84
N LEU A 20 6.63 -5.58 10.98
CA LEU A 20 7.54 -6.67 11.40
C LEU A 20 8.52 -6.23 12.49
N THR A 21 9.00 -4.99 12.44
CA THR A 21 9.99 -4.46 13.39
C THR A 21 9.33 -3.94 14.67
N ASN A 22 8.11 -3.43 14.57
CA ASN A 22 7.31 -2.98 15.71
C ASN A 22 5.84 -3.38 15.47
N PRO A 23 5.42 -4.58 15.94
CA PRO A 23 4.06 -5.07 15.76
C PRO A 23 2.99 -4.14 16.34
N ALA A 24 3.35 -3.38 17.37
CA ALA A 24 2.50 -2.41 18.07
C ALA A 24 2.54 -0.99 17.47
N VAL A 25 3.15 -0.79 16.29
CA VAL A 25 3.17 0.51 15.61
C VAL A 25 1.74 1.04 15.44
N ALA A 26 1.51 2.30 15.80
CA ALA A 26 0.20 2.92 15.67
C ALA A 26 -0.21 3.01 14.19
N ASP A 27 -1.50 2.84 13.92
CA ASP A 27 -2.06 2.89 12.56
C ASP A 27 -1.77 4.23 11.87
N SER A 28 -1.87 5.34 12.61
CA SER A 28 -1.52 6.68 12.13
C SER A 28 -0.05 6.80 11.70
N ASP A 29 0.86 6.20 12.47
CA ASP A 29 2.29 6.24 12.19
C ASP A 29 2.65 5.33 11.01
N LEU A 30 1.92 4.22 10.87
CA LEU A 30 2.06 3.32 9.73
C LEU A 30 1.52 3.97 8.45
N GLU A 31 0.33 4.55 8.51
CA GLU A 31 -0.27 5.28 7.39
C GLU A 31 0.63 6.42 6.94
N SER A 32 1.13 7.24 7.88
CA SER A 32 2.04 8.35 7.55
C SER A 32 3.29 7.83 6.85
N ALA A 33 3.94 6.79 7.39
CA ALA A 33 5.14 6.24 6.77
C ALA A 33 4.90 5.65 5.37
N VAL A 34 3.76 5.01 5.13
CA VAL A 34 3.40 4.48 3.81
C VAL A 34 3.11 5.62 2.83
N ARG A 35 2.42 6.69 3.27
CA ARG A 35 2.16 7.87 2.43
C ARG A 35 3.43 8.65 2.12
N ASP A 36 4.32 8.83 3.10
CA ASP A 36 5.61 9.52 2.93
C ASP A 36 6.57 8.77 1.99
N ALA A 37 6.44 7.45 1.89
CA ALA A 37 7.21 6.64 0.95
C ALA A 37 6.83 6.88 -0.53
N ILE A 38 5.71 7.56 -0.81
CA ILE A 38 5.29 7.92 -2.16
C ILE A 38 5.85 9.30 -2.53
N THR A 39 6.96 9.29 -3.28
CA THR A 39 7.71 10.51 -3.63
C THR A 39 7.27 11.19 -4.93
N PHE A 40 6.32 10.61 -5.67
CA PHE A 40 5.80 11.17 -6.92
C PHE A 40 4.36 10.68 -7.17
N GLY A 41 3.51 11.58 -7.69
CA GLY A 41 2.04 11.41 -7.67
C GLY A 41 1.45 12.08 -6.43
N THR A 42 0.14 12.29 -6.40
CA THR A 42 -0.53 12.85 -5.22
C THR A 42 -0.78 11.74 -4.19
N SER A 43 -0.12 11.80 -3.04
CA SER A 43 -0.37 10.90 -1.90
C SER A 43 -1.84 10.88 -1.45
N ALA A 44 -2.61 11.90 -1.81
CA ALA A 44 -4.06 12.00 -1.62
C ALA A 44 -4.86 10.95 -2.41
N GLU A 45 -4.35 10.44 -3.53
CA GLU A 45 -5.01 9.38 -4.32
C GLU A 45 -4.77 7.99 -3.76
N LEU A 46 -3.79 7.84 -2.86
CA LEU A 46 -3.47 6.58 -2.22
C LEU A 46 -4.57 6.22 -1.21
N GLN A 47 -5.20 5.07 -1.41
CA GLN A 47 -6.16 4.52 -0.47
C GLN A 47 -5.46 3.46 0.38
N LEU A 48 -5.44 3.68 1.69
CA LEU A 48 -4.93 2.71 2.66
C LEU A 48 -6.09 2.07 3.42
N THR A 49 -6.00 0.77 3.61
CA THR A 49 -6.83 0.06 4.59
C THR A 49 -5.93 -0.77 5.47
N LEU A 50 -5.92 -0.42 6.75
CA LEU A 50 -5.24 -1.16 7.81
C LEU A 50 -6.25 -2.04 8.52
N GLY A 51 -5.81 -3.21 8.94
CA GLY A 51 -6.68 -4.13 9.66
C GLY A 51 -5.90 -5.22 10.37
N THR A 52 -6.68 -6.14 10.92
CA THR A 52 -6.19 -7.36 11.53
C THR A 52 -7.01 -8.53 11.01
N GLU A 53 -6.36 -9.68 10.88
CA GLU A 53 -7.02 -10.93 10.56
C GLU A 53 -6.42 -12.06 11.39
N THR A 54 -7.14 -13.18 11.51
CA THR A 54 -6.62 -14.40 12.14
C THR A 54 -6.80 -15.55 11.17
N VAL A 55 -5.71 -16.24 10.85
CA VAL A 55 -5.70 -17.35 9.90
C VAL A 55 -5.04 -18.53 10.60
N ASP A 56 -5.77 -19.64 10.71
CA ASP A 56 -5.31 -20.85 11.41
C ASP A 56 -4.79 -20.60 12.83
N GLY A 57 -5.45 -19.67 13.55
CA GLY A 57 -5.08 -19.28 14.91
C GLY A 57 -3.88 -18.33 15.01
N VAL A 58 -3.26 -17.96 13.89
CA VAL A 58 -2.17 -16.99 13.85
C VAL A 58 -2.74 -15.59 13.57
N PRO A 59 -2.51 -14.61 14.45
CA PRO A 59 -2.93 -13.24 14.22
C PRO A 59 -2.01 -12.54 13.22
N PHE A 60 -2.58 -11.73 12.34
CA PHE A 60 -1.87 -10.92 11.36
C PHE A 60 -2.38 -9.48 11.41
N ARG A 61 -1.51 -8.54 11.05
CA ARG A 61 -1.93 -7.23 10.56
C ARG A 61 -1.98 -7.23 9.04
N THR A 62 -2.98 -6.55 8.51
CA THR A 62 -3.22 -6.41 7.08
C THR A 62 -2.98 -4.96 6.65
N LEU A 63 -2.34 -4.78 5.50
CA LEU A 63 -2.13 -3.51 4.85
C LEU A 63 -2.53 -3.65 3.38
N LEU A 64 -3.62 -3.00 3.01
CA LEU A 64 -4.06 -2.86 1.64
C LEU A 64 -3.72 -1.45 1.14
N VAL A 65 -2.99 -1.37 0.03
CA VAL A 65 -2.66 -0.13 -0.66
C VAL A 65 -3.30 -0.17 -2.04
N ARG A 66 -4.14 0.82 -2.35
CA ARG A 66 -4.74 1.00 -3.67
C ARG A 66 -4.35 2.34 -4.26
N TYR A 67 -4.05 2.36 -5.55
CA TYR A 67 -3.67 3.56 -6.29
C TYR A 67 -4.33 3.59 -7.67
N PRO A 68 -5.18 4.57 -7.98
CA PRO A 68 -5.74 4.72 -9.32
C PRO A 68 -4.66 5.25 -10.27
N LEU A 69 -4.26 4.44 -11.24
CA LEU A 69 -3.33 4.83 -12.30
C LEU A 69 -4.11 5.28 -13.54
N THR A 70 -4.03 6.57 -13.86
CA THR A 70 -4.56 7.10 -15.12
C THR A 70 -3.69 6.65 -16.30
N LEU A 71 -4.30 5.97 -17.27
CA LEU A 71 -3.63 5.58 -18.51
C LEU A 71 -3.67 6.72 -19.53
N MET A 72 -2.50 7.16 -20.00
CA MET A 72 -2.38 8.11 -21.11
C MET A 72 -2.07 7.38 -22.41
N ILE A 73 -3.01 6.54 -22.85
CA ILE A 73 -2.89 5.79 -24.10
C ILE A 73 -3.88 6.38 -25.12
N PRO A 74 -3.41 6.93 -26.25
CA PRO A 74 -4.30 7.46 -27.29
C PRO A 74 -5.30 6.41 -27.76
N ASN A 75 -6.54 6.83 -28.03
CA ASN A 75 -7.64 5.99 -28.53
C ASN A 75 -8.07 4.81 -27.64
N ILE A 76 -7.64 4.77 -26.38
CA ILE A 76 -8.24 3.91 -25.36
C ILE A 76 -9.09 4.82 -24.46
N ALA A 77 -10.30 4.37 -24.10
CA ALA A 77 -11.11 5.05 -23.09
C ALA A 77 -10.25 5.29 -21.85
N GLN A 78 -10.37 6.45 -21.21
CA GLN A 78 -9.58 6.83 -20.03
C GLN A 78 -10.00 6.07 -18.77
N ASP A 79 -10.25 4.77 -18.89
CA ASP A 79 -10.47 3.89 -17.76
C ASP A 79 -9.11 3.67 -17.09
N GLY A 80 -8.97 4.20 -15.88
CA GLY A 80 -7.77 4.02 -15.07
C GLY A 80 -7.60 2.55 -14.64
N ILE A 81 -6.36 2.12 -14.42
CA ILE A 81 -6.05 0.84 -13.77
C ILE A 81 -5.96 1.06 -12.27
N MET A 82 -6.66 0.28 -11.47
CA MET A 82 -6.45 0.29 -10.02
C MET A 82 -5.28 -0.64 -9.66
N LEU A 83 -4.14 -0.06 -9.29
CA LEU A 83 -3.04 -0.83 -8.70
C LEU A 83 -3.42 -1.21 -7.28
N THR A 84 -3.31 -2.49 -6.93
CA THR A 84 -3.65 -2.99 -5.59
C THR A 84 -2.49 -3.83 -5.07
N VAL A 85 -2.05 -3.57 -3.83
CA VAL A 85 -1.05 -4.36 -3.13
C VAL A 85 -1.60 -4.72 -1.77
N ASP A 86 -1.59 -6.01 -1.47
CA ASP A 86 -1.99 -6.58 -0.19
C ASP A 86 -0.75 -7.14 0.51
N ARG A 87 -0.61 -6.81 1.79
CA ARG A 87 0.40 -7.33 2.70
C ARG A 87 -0.26 -7.84 3.97
N ARG A 88 -0.01 -9.11 4.26
CA ARG A 88 -0.35 -9.77 5.51
C ARG A 88 0.92 -10.04 6.31
N VAL A 89 1.02 -9.46 7.50
CA VAL A 89 2.21 -9.52 8.35
C VAL A 89 1.88 -10.22 9.67
N PRO A 90 2.54 -11.33 10.02
CA PRO A 90 2.23 -12.07 11.24
C PRO A 90 2.61 -11.26 12.47
N LEU A 91 1.74 -11.32 13.48
CA LEU A 91 1.99 -10.80 14.82
C LEU A 91 2.58 -11.95 15.65
N LEU A 92 3.91 -12.05 15.64
CA LEU A 92 4.68 -13.02 16.43
C LEU A 92 5.02 -12.44 17.81
#